data_AF-A0A520RNB3-F1
#
_entry.id   AF-A0A520RNB3-F1
#
_cell.length_a   1.000
_cell.length_b   1.000
_cell.length_c   1.000
_cell.angle_alpha   90.00
_cell.angle_beta   90.00
_cell.angle_gamma   90.00
#
_symmetry.space_group_name_H-M   'P 1'
#
loop_
_entity.id
_entity.type
_entity.pdbx_description
1 polymer ?
#
loop_
_entity_poly.entity_id
_entity_poly.type
_entity_poly.pdbx_seq_one_letter_code
_entity_poly.pdbx_strand_id
1 'polypeptide(L)'
;MIQVTDSRRPNPPIGYACECTLTPEQQIDLVAEFHVHRIRPSRIAYRLGIDIAQVEAWLSGEQDAERFQRLMAAHRRRKYQLQIRRADRLRGQQSYELRLAAQQDLQQESGVESPLGGRRR
;
A
#
# COMPACT_ATOMS: atom_id res chain seq x y z
N MET A 1 -24.41 -4.65 -37.36
CA MET A 1 -24.42 -3.62 -36.31
C MET A 1 -23.43 -4.05 -35.24
N ILE A 2 -22.32 -3.33 -35.05
CA ILE A 2 -21.33 -3.69 -34.02
C ILE A 2 -21.78 -3.03 -32.72
N GLN A 3 -22.22 -3.83 -31.74
CA GLN A 3 -22.42 -3.31 -30.40
C GLN A 3 -21.06 -3.11 -29.74
N VAL A 4 -20.61 -1.85 -29.69
CA VAL A 4 -19.48 -1.45 -28.88
C VAL A 4 -19.94 -1.52 -27.42
N THR A 5 -19.64 -2.64 -26.76
CA THR A 5 -19.76 -2.75 -25.32
C THR A 5 -18.71 -1.83 -24.69
N ASP A 6 -19.12 -0.62 -24.31
CA ASP A 6 -18.24 0.30 -23.61
C ASP A 6 -17.91 -0.27 -22.23
N SER A 7 -16.73 -0.87 -22.11
CA SER A 7 -16.23 -1.52 -20.90
C SER A 7 -15.66 -0.53 -19.88
N ARG A 8 -15.73 0.78 -20.17
CA ARG A 8 -15.38 1.84 -19.22
C ARG A 8 -16.40 1.86 -18.09
N ARG A 9 -16.03 1.35 -16.92
CA ARG A 9 -16.78 1.62 -15.68
C ARG A 9 -16.92 3.13 -15.50
N PRO A 10 -18.11 3.65 -15.14
CA PRO A 10 -18.31 5.08 -14.98
C PRO A 10 -17.36 5.66 -13.92
N ASN A 11 -16.97 6.92 -14.13
CA ASN A 11 -16.09 7.65 -13.22
C ASN A 11 -16.73 7.75 -11.81
N PRO A 12 -16.01 7.49 -10.70
CA PRO A 12 -16.59 7.47 -9.35
C PRO A 12 -16.26 8.69 -8.44
N PRO A 13 -17.22 9.60 -8.13
CA PRO A 13 -17.05 10.67 -7.12
C PRO A 13 -18.28 10.86 -6.19
N ILE A 14 -18.21 10.85 -4.85
CA ILE A 14 -17.11 10.79 -3.87
C ILE A 14 -17.43 9.66 -2.86
N GLY A 15 -16.42 8.97 -2.31
CA GLY A 15 -16.60 7.89 -1.31
C GLY A 15 -16.68 6.46 -1.87
N TYR A 16 -16.22 6.23 -3.10
CA TYR A 16 -16.68 5.07 -3.88
C TYR A 16 -15.92 3.77 -3.61
N ALA A 17 -16.61 2.86 -2.94
CA ALA A 17 -16.47 1.43 -3.19
C ALA A 17 -17.05 1.06 -4.57
N CYS A 18 -16.35 0.20 -5.32
CA CYS A 18 -17.02 -0.71 -6.25
C CYS A 18 -17.50 -1.93 -5.45
N GLU A 19 -18.19 -2.90 -6.07
CA GLU A 19 -18.42 -4.20 -5.43
C GLU A 19 -17.07 -4.86 -5.10
N CYS A 20 -16.67 -4.78 -3.83
CA CYS A 20 -15.46 -5.42 -3.32
C CYS A 20 -15.77 -6.88 -2.99
N THR A 21 -15.21 -7.81 -3.76
CA THR A 21 -15.38 -9.25 -3.53
C THR A 21 -14.39 -9.82 -2.51
N LEU A 22 -13.59 -8.96 -1.87
CA LEU A 22 -12.57 -9.33 -0.90
C LEU A 22 -13.13 -9.36 0.51
N THR A 23 -12.74 -10.36 1.32
CA THR A 23 -13.10 -10.39 2.74
C THR A 23 -12.39 -9.25 3.50
N PRO A 24 -12.90 -8.80 4.66
CA PRO A 24 -12.27 -7.74 5.46
C PRO A 24 -10.79 -8.04 5.78
N GLU A 25 -10.44 -9.32 5.98
CA GLU A 25 -9.07 -9.78 6.23
C GLU A 25 -8.15 -9.60 5.03
N GLN A 26 -8.67 -9.78 3.81
CA GLN A 26 -7.94 -9.57 2.56
C GLN A 26 -7.81 -8.07 2.24
N GLN A 27 -8.85 -7.29 2.56
CA GLN A 27 -8.85 -5.84 2.38
C GLN A 27 -7.75 -5.18 3.21
N ILE A 28 -7.70 -5.45 4.52
CA ILE A 28 -6.68 -4.86 5.42
C ILE A 28 -5.24 -5.27 5.05
N ASP A 29 -5.04 -6.52 4.60
CA ASP A 29 -3.74 -7.03 4.14
C ASP A 29 -3.25 -6.31 2.87
N LEU A 30 -4.13 -6.16 1.87
CA LEU A 30 -3.80 -5.47 0.62
C LEU A 30 -3.62 -3.96 0.81
N VAL A 31 -4.37 -3.32 1.72
CA VAL A 31 -4.15 -1.91 2.08
C VAL A 31 -2.76 -1.73 2.71
N ALA A 32 -2.35 -2.65 3.61
CA ALA A 32 -1.00 -2.62 4.19
C ALA A 32 0.10 -2.84 3.14
N GLU A 33 -0.05 -3.82 2.24
CA GLU A 33 0.90 -4.06 1.14
C GLU A 33 1.05 -2.82 0.23
N PHE A 34 -0.07 -2.26 -0.24
CA PHE A 34 -0.03 -1.09 -1.11
C PHE A 34 0.48 0.17 -0.41
N HIS A 35 0.23 0.34 0.89
CA HIS A 35 0.78 1.46 1.65
C HIS A 35 2.32 1.36 1.80
N VAL A 36 2.85 0.15 2.05
CA VAL A 36 4.31 -0.12 2.03
C VAL A 36 4.93 0.14 0.65
N HIS A 37 4.15 0.00 -0.42
CA HIS A 37 4.52 0.42 -1.78
C HIS A 37 4.28 1.91 -2.09
N ARG A 38 3.99 2.74 -1.06
CA ARG A 38 3.78 4.20 -1.13
C ARG A 38 2.65 4.62 -2.10
N ILE A 39 1.65 3.74 -2.30
CA ILE A 39 0.48 4.06 -3.11
C ILE A 39 -0.47 4.95 -2.30
N ARG A 40 -0.96 6.04 -2.92
CA ARG A 40 -1.83 7.01 -2.25
C ARG A 40 -3.16 6.35 -1.80
N PRO A 41 -3.71 6.68 -0.60
CA PRO A 41 -4.93 6.06 -0.07
C PRO A 41 -6.10 6.06 -1.05
N SER A 42 -6.37 7.19 -1.71
CA SER A 42 -7.44 7.31 -2.72
C SER A 42 -7.25 6.39 -3.94
N ARG A 43 -6.00 6.01 -4.27
CA ARG A 43 -5.68 5.03 -5.33
C ARG A 43 -5.80 3.60 -4.85
N ILE A 44 -5.62 3.34 -3.56
CA ILE A 44 -5.86 2.02 -2.93
C ILE A 44 -7.37 1.76 -2.91
N ALA A 45 -8.14 2.69 -2.33
CA ALA A 45 -9.61 2.66 -2.30
C ALA A 45 -10.21 2.40 -3.70
N TYR A 46 -9.85 3.22 -4.69
CA TYR A 46 -10.30 3.06 -6.08
C TYR A 46 -9.93 1.70 -6.72
N ARG A 47 -8.72 1.16 -6.44
CA ARG A 47 -8.27 -0.10 -7.06
C ARG A 47 -8.90 -1.34 -6.41
N LEU A 48 -9.14 -1.30 -5.10
CA LEU A 48 -9.73 -2.40 -4.35
C LEU A 48 -11.26 -2.34 -4.32
N GLY A 49 -11.85 -1.18 -4.61
CA GLY A 49 -13.28 -0.94 -4.42
C GLY A 49 -13.67 -0.83 -2.95
N ILE A 50 -12.79 -0.30 -2.09
CA ILE A 50 -13.05 -0.11 -0.65
C ILE A 50 -13.36 1.38 -0.42
N ASP A 51 -14.21 1.69 0.55
CA ASP A 51 -14.44 3.07 0.99
C ASP A 51 -13.12 3.74 1.43
N ILE A 52 -12.92 4.99 1.03
CA ILE A 52 -11.73 5.75 1.38
C ILE A 52 -11.64 6.02 2.89
N ALA A 53 -12.76 6.22 3.59
CA ALA A 53 -12.78 6.41 5.03
C ALA A 53 -12.33 5.14 5.77
N GLN A 54 -12.69 3.96 5.27
CA GLN A 54 -12.23 2.68 5.81
C GLN A 54 -10.72 2.49 5.62
N VAL A 55 -10.19 2.88 4.45
CA VAL A 55 -8.74 2.90 4.19
C VAL A 55 -8.03 3.89 5.11
N GLU A 56 -8.59 5.09 5.30
CA GLU A 56 -8.01 6.12 6.18
C GLU A 56 -8.05 5.72 7.66
N ALA A 57 -9.10 5.02 8.13
CA ALA A 57 -9.21 4.51 9.50
C ALA A 57 -8.16 3.44 9.84
N TRP A 58 -7.79 2.57 8.90
CA TRP A 58 -6.67 1.64 9.09
C TRP A 58 -5.32 2.35 9.09
N LEU A 59 -5.14 3.35 8.21
CA LEU A 59 -3.89 4.12 8.09
C LEU A 59 -3.66 5.10 9.27
N SER A 60 -4.72 5.63 9.87
CA SER A 60 -4.65 6.45 11.08
C SER A 60 -4.43 5.63 12.35
N GLY A 61 -4.72 4.31 12.30
CA GLY A 61 -4.76 3.44 13.47
C GLY A 61 -6.04 3.58 14.30
N GLU A 62 -7.09 4.21 13.78
CA GLU A 62 -8.42 4.26 14.41
C GLU A 62 -9.08 2.87 14.45
N GLN A 63 -8.79 2.02 13.46
CA GLN A 63 -9.22 0.63 13.42
C GLN A 63 -8.06 -0.34 13.24
N ASP A 64 -8.16 -1.52 13.88
CA ASP A 64 -7.24 -2.66 13.72
C ASP A 64 -5.73 -2.35 13.88
N ALA A 65 -5.36 -1.28 14.61
CA ALA A 65 -4.00 -0.74 14.63
C ALA A 65 -2.89 -1.81 14.81
N GLU A 66 -2.95 -2.64 15.84
CA GLU A 66 -1.94 -3.69 16.09
C GLU A 66 -1.86 -4.74 14.97
N ARG A 67 -2.98 -5.01 14.30
CA ARG A 67 -3.03 -5.93 13.15
C ARG A 67 -2.42 -5.25 11.93
N PHE A 68 -2.81 -4.01 11.64
CA PHE A 68 -2.30 -3.23 10.52
C PHE A 68 -0.78 -3.03 10.61
N GLN A 69 -0.27 -2.68 11.79
CA GLN A 69 1.17 -2.53 12.04
C GLN A 69 1.96 -3.83 11.82
N ARG A 70 1.43 -4.98 12.29
CA ARG A 70 2.05 -6.29 12.02
C ARG A 70 2.09 -6.63 10.52
N LEU A 71 1.01 -6.32 9.79
CA LEU A 71 0.94 -6.52 8.34
C LEU A 71 1.93 -5.61 7.60
N MET A 72 2.02 -4.32 7.96
CA MET A 72 3.03 -3.41 7.41
C MET A 72 4.45 -3.92 7.63
N ALA A 73 4.80 -4.34 8.86
CA ALA A 73 6.13 -4.88 9.16
C ALA A 73 6.47 -6.13 8.32
N ALA A 74 5.50 -7.03 8.14
CA ALA A 74 5.65 -8.21 7.29
C ALA A 74 5.87 -7.83 5.81
N HIS A 75 5.05 -6.92 5.28
CA HIS A 75 5.16 -6.45 3.89
C HIS A 75 6.43 -5.66 3.62
N ARG A 76 6.92 -4.83 4.55
CA ARG A 76 8.23 -4.15 4.43
C ARG A 76 9.37 -5.15 4.33
N ARG A 77 9.37 -6.18 5.19
CA ARG A 77 10.35 -7.27 5.13
C ARG A 77 10.30 -8.01 3.79
N ARG A 78 9.10 -8.27 3.26
CA ARG A 78 8.88 -8.91 1.95
C ARG A 78 9.38 -8.04 0.79
N LYS A 79 9.07 -6.74 0.80
CA LYS A 79 9.54 -5.71 -0.16
C LYS A 79 11.06 -5.65 -0.18
N TYR A 80 11.70 -5.53 0.98
CA TYR A 80 13.16 -5.52 1.12
C TYR A 80 13.79 -6.80 0.54
N GLN A 81 13.29 -7.98 0.92
CA GLN A 81 13.77 -9.25 0.37
C GLN A 81 13.63 -9.33 -1.16
N LEU A 82 12.55 -8.78 -1.73
CA LEU A 82 12.36 -8.72 -3.18
C LEU A 82 13.34 -7.74 -3.85
N GLN A 83 13.66 -6.60 -3.23
CA GLN A 83 14.68 -5.66 -3.71
C GLN A 83 16.08 -6.31 -3.72
N ILE A 84 16.47 -6.99 -2.63
CA ILE A 84 17.75 -7.73 -2.57
C ILE A 84 17.83 -8.82 -3.64
N ARG A 85 16.79 -9.66 -3.78
CA ARG A 85 16.72 -10.70 -4.83
C ARG A 85 16.76 -10.14 -6.25
N ARG A 86 16.37 -8.88 -6.47
CA ARG A 86 16.53 -8.17 -7.75
C ARG A 86 17.98 -7.71 -7.93
N ALA A 87 18.61 -7.16 -6.89
CA ALA A 87 20.01 -6.75 -6.92
C ALA A 87 20.98 -7.91 -7.16
N ASP A 88 20.69 -9.11 -6.64
CA ASP A 88 21.50 -10.32 -6.85
C ASP A 88 21.52 -10.81 -8.31
N ARG A 89 20.56 -10.37 -9.13
CA ARG A 89 20.52 -10.64 -10.59
C ARG A 89 21.36 -9.64 -11.40
N LEU A 90 21.73 -8.52 -10.79
CA LEU A 90 22.57 -7.47 -11.38
C LEU A 90 24.04 -7.70 -10.97
N ARG A 91 24.97 -7.05 -11.68
CA ARG A 91 26.41 -7.14 -11.39
C ARG A 91 27.04 -5.76 -11.25
N GLY A 92 28.15 -5.69 -10.53
CA GLY A 92 28.91 -4.45 -10.33
C GLY A 92 28.09 -3.36 -9.61
N GLN A 93 28.34 -2.11 -10.00
CA GLN A 93 27.79 -0.91 -9.37
C GLN A 93 26.26 -0.93 -9.23
N GLN A 94 25.52 -1.36 -10.25
CA GLN A 94 24.04 -1.41 -10.22
C GLN A 94 23.50 -2.33 -9.11
N SER A 95 24.19 -3.43 -8.79
CA SER A 95 23.82 -4.32 -7.69
C SER A 95 24.05 -3.65 -6.33
N TYR A 96 25.17 -2.93 -6.19
CA TYR A 96 25.52 -2.19 -4.98
C TYR A 96 24.52 -1.05 -4.70
N GLU A 97 24.24 -0.21 -5.70
CA GLU A 97 23.29 0.90 -5.59
C GLU A 97 21.88 0.42 -5.20
N LEU A 98 21.41 -0.68 -5.81
CA LEU A 98 20.08 -1.22 -5.50
C LEU A 98 19.99 -1.83 -4.09
N ARG A 99 21.08 -2.43 -3.58
CA ARG A 99 21.15 -2.89 -2.17
C ARG A 99 21.17 -1.71 -1.20
N LEU A 100 21.94 -0.67 -1.49
CA LEU A 100 22.02 0.54 -0.66
C LEU A 100 20.66 1.24 -0.59
N ALA A 101 19.97 1.41 -1.73
CA ALA A 101 18.63 1.96 -1.80
C ALA A 101 17.61 1.12 -1.00
N ALA A 102 17.67 -0.21 -1.10
CA ALA A 102 16.79 -1.11 -0.33
C ALA A 102 17.02 -1.00 1.19
N GLN A 103 18.28 -0.85 1.62
CA GLN A 103 18.62 -0.64 3.03
C GLN A 103 18.11 0.72 3.54
N GLN A 104 18.27 1.78 2.74
CA GLN A 104 17.75 3.11 3.08
C GLN A 104 16.23 3.15 3.15
N ASP A 105 15.51 2.52 2.20
CA ASP A 105 14.05 2.39 2.23
C ASP A 105 13.59 1.73 3.55
N LEU A 106 14.21 0.61 3.94
CA LEU A 106 13.88 -0.11 5.17
C LEU A 106 14.16 0.71 6.43
N GLN A 107 15.28 1.44 6.47
CA GLN A 107 15.64 2.31 7.60
C GLN A 107 14.70 3.49 7.75
N GLN A 108 14.39 4.20 6.66
CA GLN A 108 13.42 5.31 6.67
C GLN A 108 12.04 4.83 7.15
N GLU A 109 11.59 3.67 6.68
CA GLU A 109 10.30 3.11 7.09
C GLU A 109 10.28 2.70 8.57
N SER A 110 11.40 2.26 9.16
CA SER A 110 11.50 1.97 10.59
C SER A 110 11.57 3.20 11.50
N GLY A 111 11.97 4.36 10.96
CA GLY A 111 12.17 5.60 11.74
C GLY A 111 10.94 6.51 11.86
N VAL A 112 9.87 6.23 11.11
CA VAL A 112 8.69 7.12 11.00
C VAL A 112 7.53 6.70 11.92
N GLU A 113 7.64 5.56 12.63
CA GLU A 113 6.58 4.99 13.48
C GLU A 113 6.55 5.53 14.91
N SER A 114 6.91 6.80 15.11
CA SER A 114 6.61 7.54 16.34
C SER A 114 5.51 8.58 16.08
N PRO A 115 4.48 8.66 16.93
CA PRO A 115 3.20 9.21 16.52
C PRO A 115 3.20 10.75 16.50
N LEU A 116 2.73 11.31 15.38
CA LEU A 116 2.25 12.70 15.35
C LEU A 116 0.75 12.72 15.08
N GLY A 117 -0.01 12.64 16.17
CA GLY A 117 -1.33 13.27 16.27
C GLY A 117 -1.18 14.80 16.14
N GLY A 118 -0.89 15.26 14.93
CA GLY A 118 -0.65 16.65 14.60
C GLY A 118 -1.94 17.34 14.15
N ARG A 119 -2.60 18.03 15.09
CA ARG A 119 -3.78 18.89 14.83
C ARG A 119 -3.57 19.73 13.56
N ARG A 120 -4.52 19.68 12.63
CA ARG A 120 -4.64 20.66 11.55
C ARG A 120 -5.92 21.46 11.70
N ARG A 121 -5.73 22.63 12.33
CA ARG A 121 -6.52 23.88 12.28
C ARG A 121 -8.04 23.74 12.32
#